data_AF-A0A2A5NWJ6-F1
#
_entry.id   AF-A0A2A5NWJ6-F1
#
_cell.length_a   1.000
_cell.length_b   1.000
_cell.length_c   1.000
_cell.angle_alpha   90.00
_cell.angle_beta   90.00
_cell.angle_gamma   90.00
#
_symmetry.space_group_name_H-M   'P 1'
#
loop_
_entity.id
_entity.type
_entity.pdbx_description
1 polymer ?
#
loop_
_entity_poly.entity_id
_entity_poly.type
_entity_poly.pdbx_seq_one_letter_code
_entity_poly.pdbx_strand_id
1 'polypeptide(L)'
;MANTSGRPTTVTVSFIIWLVVILANILSGVLGLIAGSTSAAAQGVGTAPFIGAAIFAFILAVIELVIVFKMRDGRNWARIVLLVLAILQVIGVGVGAASGNNAFGWIGGLAVIVATILMFVGGANGYFRRR
;
A
#
# COMPACT_ATOMS: atom_id res chain seq x y z
N MET A 1 -11.79 -31.98 16.29
CA MET A 1 -10.46 -31.37 16.48
C MET A 1 -10.21 -30.45 15.29
N ALA A 2 -10.41 -29.14 15.45
CA ALA A 2 -10.18 -28.19 14.36
C ALA A 2 -8.67 -27.98 14.20
N ASN A 3 -8.15 -28.17 12.98
CA ASN A 3 -6.75 -28.01 12.62
C ASN A 3 -6.22 -26.62 13.06
N THR A 4 -5.50 -26.54 14.18
CA THR A 4 -4.89 -25.31 14.71
C THR A 4 -3.42 -25.16 14.31
N SER A 5 -3.10 -25.53 13.07
CA SER A 5 -1.73 -25.43 12.50
C SER A 5 -1.62 -24.46 11.32
N GLY A 6 -2.73 -23.85 10.89
CA GLY A 6 -2.77 -22.91 9.78
C GLY A 6 -2.83 -21.46 10.23
N ARG A 7 -2.00 -20.59 9.62
CA ARG A 7 -2.01 -19.13 9.78
C ARG A 7 -3.45 -18.56 9.86
N PRO A 8 -3.77 -17.62 10.77
CA PRO A 8 -5.12 -17.06 10.89
C PRO A 8 -5.65 -16.54 9.54
N THR A 9 -6.90 -16.83 9.23
CA THR A 9 -7.55 -16.42 7.97
C THR A 9 -7.58 -14.90 7.82
N THR A 10 -7.76 -14.16 8.91
CA THR A 10 -7.70 -12.68 8.94
C THR A 10 -6.35 -12.12 8.48
N VAL A 11 -5.23 -12.73 8.90
CA VAL A 11 -3.88 -12.35 8.46
C VAL A 11 -3.68 -12.66 6.99
N THR A 12 -4.24 -13.78 6.51
CA THR A 12 -4.18 -14.15 5.09
C THR A 12 -4.96 -13.17 4.22
N VAL A 13 -6.18 -12.79 4.62
CA VAL A 13 -7.00 -11.83 3.88
C VAL A 13 -6.36 -10.46 3.87
N SER A 14 -5.86 -9.97 5.01
CA SER A 14 -5.17 -8.68 5.07
C SER A 14 -3.91 -8.65 4.21
N PHE A 15 -3.12 -9.73 4.18
CA PHE A 15 -1.97 -9.88 3.28
C PHE A 15 -2.37 -9.77 1.81
N ILE A 16 -3.46 -10.43 1.40
CA ILE A 16 -3.94 -10.39 0.01
C ILE A 16 -4.41 -8.98 -0.36
N ILE A 17 -5.17 -8.31 0.52
CA ILE A 17 -5.64 -6.94 0.26
C ILE A 17 -4.44 -6.00 0.08
N TRP A 18 -3.46 -6.07 0.98
CA TRP A 18 -2.23 -5.29 0.86
C TRP A 18 -1.49 -5.56 -0.44
N LEU A 19 -1.37 -6.83 -0.83
CA LEU A 19 -0.72 -7.21 -2.08
C LEU A 19 -1.44 -6.63 -3.30
N VAL A 20 -2.77 -6.72 -3.34
CA VAL A 20 -3.58 -6.14 -4.42
C VAL A 20 -3.44 -4.61 -4.46
N VAL A 21 -3.47 -3.95 -3.31
CA VAL A 21 -3.29 -2.49 -3.20
C VAL A 21 -1.92 -2.07 -3.73
N ILE A 22 -0.85 -2.77 -3.35
CA ILE A 22 0.50 -2.44 -3.83
C ILE A 22 0.58 -2.60 -5.34
N LEU A 23 0.06 -3.70 -5.89
CA LEU A 23 0.04 -3.92 -7.34
C LEU A 23 -0.78 -2.85 -8.08
N ALA A 24 -1.91 -2.43 -7.53
CA ALA A 24 -2.72 -1.35 -8.09
C ALA A 24 -1.97 0.00 -8.06
N ASN A 25 -1.27 0.31 -6.97
CA ASN A 25 -0.44 1.52 -6.86
C ASN A 25 0.72 1.51 -7.85
N ILE A 26 1.41 0.36 -8.03
CA ILE A 26 2.46 0.21 -9.04
C ILE A 26 1.89 0.45 -10.44
N LEU A 27 0.75 -0.17 -10.76
CA LEU A 27 0.10 -0.01 -12.06
C LEU A 27 -0.29 1.46 -12.31
N SER A 28 -0.93 2.11 -11.34
CA SER A 28 -1.25 3.54 -11.40
C SER A 28 0.00 4.40 -11.57
N GLY A 29 1.10 4.08 -10.88
CA GLY A 29 2.37 4.78 -11.02
C GLY A 29 2.96 4.67 -12.43
N VAL A 30 2.90 3.48 -13.04
CA VAL A 30 3.36 3.25 -14.42
C VAL A 30 2.48 4.01 -15.42
N LEU A 31 1.15 3.93 -15.27
CA LEU A 31 0.22 4.67 -16.13
C LEU A 31 0.42 6.18 -15.99
N GLY A 32 0.65 6.67 -14.78
CA GLY A 32 0.95 8.06 -14.49
C GLY A 32 2.27 8.53 -15.11
N LEU A 33 3.31 7.69 -15.12
CA LEU A 33 4.57 7.98 -15.79
C LEU A 33 4.38 8.12 -17.30
N ILE A 34 3.67 7.16 -17.93
CA ILE A 34 3.42 7.19 -19.38
C ILE A 34 2.62 8.45 -19.74
N ALA A 35 1.49 8.69 -19.07
CA ALA A 35 0.64 9.84 -19.34
C ALA A 35 1.34 11.18 -19.03
N GLY A 36 2.10 11.24 -17.93
CA GLY A 36 2.84 12.43 -17.51
C GLY A 36 4.00 12.77 -18.44
N SER A 37 4.72 11.77 -18.95
CA SER A 37 5.85 11.97 -19.87
C SER A 37 5.46 12.55 -21.23
N THR A 38 4.20 12.36 -21.66
CA THR A 38 3.64 12.95 -22.89
C THR A 38 2.87 14.25 -22.66
N SER A 39 2.80 14.73 -21.42
CA SER A 39 2.00 15.91 -21.06
C SER A 39 2.67 17.23 -21.47
N ALA A 40 1.88 18.29 -21.65
CA ALA A 40 2.40 19.63 -21.90
C ALA A 40 3.36 20.11 -20.78
N ALA A 41 3.19 19.61 -19.55
CA ALA A 41 4.10 19.88 -18.44
C ALA A 41 5.49 19.27 -18.66
N ALA A 42 5.58 18.07 -19.23
CA ALA A 42 6.86 17.45 -19.58
C ALA A 42 7.61 18.23 -20.67
N GLN A 43 6.90 18.92 -21.57
CA GLN A 43 7.52 19.80 -22.57
C GLN A 43 8.15 21.05 -21.96
N GLY A 44 7.65 21.53 -20.81
CA GLY A 44 8.16 22.74 -20.14
C GLY A 44 9.29 22.48 -19.15
N VAL A 45 9.31 21.32 -18.50
CA VAL A 45 10.26 21.00 -17.39
C VAL A 45 11.16 19.79 -17.71
N GLY A 46 10.90 19.11 -18.83
CA GLY A 46 11.55 17.85 -19.20
C GLY A 46 10.93 16.63 -18.51
N THR A 47 11.32 15.44 -18.96
CA THR A 47 10.79 14.16 -18.45
C THR A 47 11.50 13.67 -17.18
N ALA A 48 12.68 14.22 -16.86
CA ALA A 48 13.50 13.78 -15.74
C ALA A 48 12.78 13.78 -14.37
N PRO A 49 11.97 14.81 -14.01
CA PRO A 49 11.23 14.81 -12.74
C PRO A 49 10.20 13.67 -12.65
N PHE A 50 9.52 13.34 -13.75
CA PHE A 50 8.53 12.27 -13.81
C PHE A 50 9.18 10.90 -13.62
N ILE A 51 10.32 10.68 -14.28
CA ILE A 51 11.12 9.47 -14.13
C ILE A 51 11.62 9.33 -12.69
N GLY A 52 12.14 10.41 -12.10
CA GLY A 52 12.58 10.43 -10.71
C GLY A 52 11.47 10.08 -9.72
N ALA A 53 10.28 10.66 -9.88
CA ALA A 53 9.11 10.37 -9.06
C ALA A 53 8.66 8.90 -9.21
N ALA A 54 8.67 8.35 -10.43
CA ALA A 54 8.31 6.96 -10.69
C ALA A 54 9.31 5.98 -10.04
N ILE A 55 10.62 6.25 -10.13
CA ILE A 55 11.64 5.44 -9.46
C ILE A 55 11.45 5.47 -7.94
N PHE A 56 11.22 6.65 -7.37
CA PHE A 56 10.98 6.78 -5.93
C PHE A 56 9.74 6.02 -5.48
N ALA A 57 8.62 6.14 -6.19
CA ALA A 57 7.39 5.41 -5.91
C ALA A 57 7.60 3.89 -6.03
N PHE A 58 8.37 3.44 -7.03
CA PHE A 58 8.69 2.02 -7.20
C PHE A 58 9.53 1.48 -6.04
N ILE A 59 10.55 2.20 -5.59
CA ILE A 59 11.36 1.82 -4.42
C ILE A 59 10.47 1.69 -3.18
N LEU A 60 9.56 2.64 -2.95
CA LEU A 60 8.60 2.55 -1.85
C LEU A 60 7.70 1.32 -1.95
N ALA A 61 7.18 1.01 -3.14
CA ALA A 61 6.35 -0.17 -3.35
C ALA A 61 7.10 -1.49 -3.07
N VAL A 62 8.39 -1.57 -3.42
CA VAL A 62 9.25 -2.73 -3.10
C VAL A 62 9.45 -2.86 -1.59
N ILE A 63 9.75 -1.75 -0.91
CA ILE A 63 9.88 -1.73 0.56
C ILE A 63 8.58 -2.20 1.21
N GLU A 64 7.44 -1.70 0.73
CA GLU A 64 6.12 -2.06 1.24
C GLU A 64 5.81 -3.55 1.04
N LEU A 65 6.13 -4.13 -0.12
CA LEU A 65 6.05 -5.58 -0.38
C LEU A 65 6.83 -6.38 0.66
N VAL A 66 8.08 -5.99 0.94
CA VAL A 66 8.92 -6.67 1.95
C VAL A 66 8.29 -6.60 3.34
N ILE A 67 7.69 -5.46 3.70
CA ILE A 67 7.02 -5.28 5.00
C ILE A 67 5.76 -6.15 5.08
N VAL A 68 4.99 -6.27 4.00
CA VAL A 68 3.80 -7.12 3.92
C VAL A 68 4.17 -8.61 4.04
N PHE A 69 5.30 -9.05 3.46
CA PHE A 69 5.83 -10.39 3.71
C PHE A 69 6.26 -10.57 5.19
N LYS A 70 6.91 -9.57 5.79
CA LYS A 70 7.26 -9.58 7.23
C LYS A 70 6.04 -9.61 8.15
N MET A 71 4.91 -9.02 7.74
CA MET A 71 3.64 -9.13 8.43
C MET A 71 3.12 -10.58 8.38
N ARG A 72 3.19 -11.22 7.20
CA ARG A 72 2.85 -12.64 7.02
C ARG A 72 3.65 -13.56 7.95
N ASP A 73 4.90 -13.21 8.24
CA ASP A 73 5.79 -13.98 9.13
C ASP A 73 5.48 -13.80 10.62
N GLY A 74 4.53 -12.91 10.97
CA GLY A 74 4.10 -12.75 12.34
C GLY A 74 4.83 -11.66 13.13
N ARG A 75 5.59 -10.77 12.48
CA ARG A 75 6.40 -9.76 13.19
C ARG A 75 5.54 -8.57 13.62
N ASN A 76 5.47 -8.32 14.93
CA ASN A 76 4.72 -7.22 15.55
C ASN A 76 4.99 -5.84 14.93
N TRP A 77 6.25 -5.53 14.67
CA TRP A 77 6.66 -4.24 14.13
C TRP A 77 6.10 -3.94 12.74
N ALA A 78 5.84 -4.97 11.92
CA ALA A 78 5.30 -4.78 10.58
C ALA A 78 3.88 -4.18 10.59
N ARG A 79 3.09 -4.41 11.65
CA ARG A 79 1.75 -3.79 11.77
C ARG A 79 1.80 -2.30 12.02
N ILE A 80 2.68 -1.87 12.92
CA ILE A 80 2.84 -0.44 13.23
C ILE A 80 3.35 0.29 11.98
N VAL A 81 4.32 -0.30 11.27
CA VAL A 81 4.86 0.30 10.04
C VAL A 81 3.80 0.38 8.94
N LEU A 82 3.00 -0.69 8.73
CA LEU A 82 1.93 -0.66 7.73
C LEU A 82 0.80 0.30 8.10
N LEU A 83 0.52 0.50 9.38
CA LEU A 83 -0.42 1.53 9.83
C LEU A 83 0.10 2.94 9.55
N VAL A 84 1.38 3.20 9.79
CA VAL A 84 1.98 4.51 9.45
C VAL A 84 1.96 4.73 7.94
N LEU A 85 2.32 3.73 7.14
CA LEU A 85 2.25 3.80 5.67
C LEU A 85 0.82 4.01 5.19
N ALA A 86 -0.16 3.35 5.80
CA ALA A 86 -1.57 3.53 5.50
C ALA A 86 -2.03 4.97 5.74
N ILE A 87 -1.66 5.56 6.89
CA ILE A 87 -1.99 6.95 7.21
C ILE A 87 -1.35 7.90 6.19
N LEU A 88 -0.07 7.68 5.85
CA LEU A 88 0.64 8.50 4.85
C LEU A 88 -0.01 8.39 3.46
N GLN A 89 -0.45 7.20 3.05
CA GLN A 89 -1.15 6.99 1.79
C GLN A 89 -2.50 7.72 1.77
N VAL A 90 -3.27 7.65 2.85
CA VAL A 90 -4.57 8.35 2.95
C VAL A 90 -4.39 9.86 2.91
N ILE A 91 -3.38 10.40 3.60
CA ILE A 91 -3.04 11.83 3.54
C ILE A 91 -2.61 12.20 2.11
N GLY A 92 -1.74 11.41 1.49
CA GLY A 92 -1.27 11.62 0.12
C GLY A 92 -2.41 11.60 -0.91
N VAL A 93 -3.36 10.69 -0.76
CA VAL A 93 -4.60 10.64 -1.57
C VAL A 93 -5.42 11.89 -1.35
N GLY A 94 -5.60 12.35 -0.11
CA GLY A 94 -6.35 13.57 0.21
C GLY A 94 -5.74 14.82 -0.45
N VAL A 95 -4.41 14.94 -0.43
CA VAL A 95 -3.69 16.02 -1.12
C VAL A 95 -3.83 15.90 -2.64
N GLY A 96 -3.70 14.69 -3.18
CA GLY A 96 -3.86 14.42 -4.62
C GLY A 96 -5.32 14.45 -5.12
N ALA A 97 -6.31 14.47 -4.23
CA ALA A 97 -7.72 14.62 -4.59
C ALA A 97 -8.11 16.08 -4.77
N ALA A 98 -7.46 17.00 -4.04
CA ALA A 98 -7.66 18.44 -4.18
C ALA A 98 -7.26 18.97 -5.57
N SER A 99 -6.43 18.23 -6.33
CA SER A 99 -6.04 18.55 -7.70
C SER A 99 -7.02 18.06 -8.79
N GLY A 100 -8.16 17.49 -8.41
CA GLY A 100 -9.35 17.41 -9.28
C GLY A 100 -9.52 16.15 -10.12
N ASN A 101 -8.65 15.13 -10.05
CA ASN A 101 -8.84 13.89 -10.83
C ASN A 101 -8.23 12.65 -10.17
N ASN A 102 -8.84 12.14 -9.09
CA ASN A 102 -8.23 11.02 -8.36
C ASN A 102 -9.21 9.97 -7.78
N ALA A 103 -10.21 9.56 -8.57
CA ALA A 103 -11.16 8.51 -8.17
C ALA A 103 -10.47 7.18 -7.80
N PHE A 104 -9.39 6.81 -8.51
CA PHE A 104 -8.58 5.63 -8.19
C PHE A 104 -7.81 5.76 -6.87
N GLY A 105 -7.34 6.97 -6.52
CA GLY A 105 -6.70 7.24 -5.24
C GLY A 105 -7.63 6.99 -4.05
N TRP A 106 -8.90 7.41 -4.17
CA TRP A 106 -9.91 7.18 -3.11
C TRP A 106 -10.23 5.71 -2.88
N ILE A 107 -10.32 4.91 -3.95
CA ILE A 107 -10.55 3.46 -3.85
C ILE A 107 -9.36 2.77 -3.18
N GLY A 108 -8.13 3.14 -3.56
CA GLY A 108 -6.91 2.65 -2.92
C GLY A 108 -6.83 3.04 -1.43
N GLY A 109 -7.13 4.31 -1.10
CA GLY A 109 -7.17 4.80 0.27
C GLY A 109 -8.19 4.07 1.15
N LEU A 110 -9.39 3.81 0.64
CA LEU A 110 -10.41 3.03 1.35
C LEU A 110 -9.97 1.57 1.57
N ALA A 111 -9.38 0.93 0.55
CA ALA A 111 -8.88 -0.45 0.67
C ALA A 111 -7.75 -0.55 1.73
N VAL A 112 -6.87 0.45 1.79
CA VAL A 112 -5.80 0.58 2.79
C VAL A 112 -6.36 0.72 4.20
N ILE A 113 -7.40 1.55 4.38
CA ILE A 113 -8.08 1.71 5.67
C ILE A 113 -8.69 0.38 6.12
N VAL A 114 -9.39 -0.32 5.24
CA VAL A 114 -10.00 -1.63 5.53
C VAL A 114 -8.93 -2.68 5.87
N ALA A 115 -7.83 -2.73 5.12
CA ALA A 115 -6.71 -3.63 5.40
C ALA A 115 -6.07 -3.37 6.76
N THR A 116 -5.97 -2.09 7.14
CA THR A 116 -5.44 -1.65 8.43
C THR A 116 -6.39 -2.04 9.56
N ILE A 117 -7.70 -1.84 9.43
CA ILE A 117 -8.69 -2.27 10.43
C ILE A 117 -8.64 -3.79 10.62
N LEU A 118 -8.57 -4.57 9.53
CA LEU A 118 -8.43 -6.03 9.59
C LEU A 118 -7.11 -6.50 10.22
N MET A 119 -6.10 -5.64 10.28
CA MET A 119 -4.84 -5.89 10.97
C MET A 119 -4.97 -5.86 12.50
N PHE A 120 -5.94 -5.11 13.01
CA PHE A 120 -6.20 -4.91 14.43
C PHE A 120 -7.44 -5.66 14.94
N VAL A 121 -8.28 -6.18 14.04
CA VAL A 121 -9.52 -6.92 14.37
C VAL A 121 -9.38 -8.40 14.03
N GLY A 122 -9.82 -9.29 14.93
CA GLY A 122 -9.91 -10.73 14.71
C GLY A 122 -8.65 -11.52 15.10
N GLY A 123 -8.54 -11.86 16.39
CA GLY A 123 -7.58 -12.85 16.95
C GLY A 123 -6.09 -12.50 16.83
N ALA A 124 -5.75 -11.40 16.17
CA ALA A 124 -4.41 -11.04 15.75
C ALA A 124 -3.49 -10.61 16.91
N ASN A 125 -4.05 -10.26 18.08
CA ASN A 125 -3.31 -9.98 19.32
C ASN A 125 -2.80 -11.24 20.03
N GLY A 126 -3.41 -12.41 19.81
CA GLY A 126 -3.01 -13.66 20.46
C GLY A 126 -1.77 -14.31 19.84
N TYR A 127 -1.63 -14.22 18.50
CA TYR A 127 -0.47 -14.77 17.77
C TYR A 127 0.81 -13.97 18.02
N PHE A 128 0.64 -12.67 18.22
CA PHE A 128 1.67 -11.67 18.41
C PHE A 128 2.21 -11.54 19.84
N ARG A 129 1.49 -12.08 20.84
CA ARG A 129 1.92 -12.10 22.24
C ARG A 129 2.83 -13.28 22.58
N ARG A 130 3.03 -14.24 21.65
CA ARG A 130 3.81 -15.46 21.88
C ARG A 130 5.21 -15.47 21.23
N ARG A 131 5.59 -14.40 20.52
CA ARG A 131 6.93 -14.23 19.93
C ARG A 131 7.37 -12.77 19.96
#